data_AF-A0A4Z0E607-F1
#
_entry.id   AF-A0A4Z0E607-F1
#
_cell.length_a   1.000
_cell.length_b   1.000
_cell.length_c   1.000
_cell.angle_alpha   90.00
_cell.angle_beta   90.00
_cell.angle_gamma   90.00
#
_symmetry.space_group_name_H-M   'P 1'
#
loop_
_entity.id
_entity.type
_entity.pdbx_description
1 polymer ?
#
loop_
_entity_poly.entity_id
_entity_poly.type
_entity_poly.pdbx_seq_one_letter_code
_entity_poly.pdbx_strand_id
1 'polypeptide(L)'
;MSFLTDLFDGKTPTVAMVAAAIADLGAQLPSASTRIASARAALGNVADMSDDEHAAADAELATALRAEVRLRAQIAHLETVREHAAKEEATAQARADAEALRARAAAAQKRVDTEHMPLIARYEARAEEVAEIAAALQAIETEVAETNEAIARARKADPAGSHPELVIDSTARFRTEDDSAREPKDWRRPRGRTLLPPTYGLSLPAARIDAAAFWPRTAQ
;
A
#
# COMPACT_ATOMS: atom_id res chain seq x y z
N MET A 1 -10.41 28.97 36.80
CA MET A 1 -10.83 28.38 35.51
C MET A 1 -9.84 28.82 34.45
N SER A 2 -9.39 27.91 33.58
CA SER A 2 -8.42 28.22 32.53
C SER A 2 -9.16 28.73 31.29
N PHE A 3 -8.64 29.78 30.63
CA PHE A 3 -9.16 30.31 29.36
C PHE A 3 -9.41 29.22 28.32
N LEU A 4 -8.57 28.17 28.29
CA LEU A 4 -8.72 27.04 27.37
C LEU A 4 -9.96 26.19 27.66
N THR A 5 -10.35 26.05 28.94
CA THR A 5 -11.51 25.24 29.34
C THR A 5 -12.80 25.89 28.87
N ASP A 6 -12.89 27.21 28.96
CA ASP A 6 -14.04 27.99 28.50
C ASP A 6 -14.08 28.07 26.97
N LEU A 7 -12.91 28.16 26.31
CA LEU A 7 -12.82 28.29 24.86
C LEU A 7 -13.18 27.00 24.10
N PHE A 8 -12.88 25.84 24.68
CA PHE A 8 -13.10 24.54 24.03
C PHE A 8 -14.22 23.71 24.66
N ASP A 9 -15.05 24.31 25.53
CA ASP A 9 -16.14 23.62 26.24
C ASP A 9 -15.68 22.34 26.96
N GLY A 10 -14.45 22.35 27.51
CA GLY A 10 -13.85 21.17 28.14
C GLY A 10 -13.48 20.02 27.20
N LYS A 11 -13.60 20.18 25.88
CA LYS A 11 -13.14 19.19 24.89
C LYS A 11 -11.63 19.24 24.71
N THR A 12 -11.04 18.11 24.32
CA THR A 12 -9.63 18.06 23.91
C THR A 12 -9.46 18.91 22.63
N PRO A 13 -8.59 19.92 22.64
CA PRO A 13 -8.41 20.80 21.50
C PRO A 13 -7.75 20.06 20.34
N THR A 14 -8.37 20.11 19.16
CA THR A 14 -7.79 19.62 17.90
C THR A 14 -7.02 20.74 17.20
N VAL A 15 -6.12 20.38 16.28
CA VAL A 15 -5.36 21.37 15.49
C VAL A 15 -6.30 22.32 14.75
N ALA A 16 -7.41 21.81 14.22
CA ALA A 16 -8.42 22.60 13.51
C ALA A 16 -9.16 23.56 14.45
N MET A 17 -9.57 23.11 15.64
CA MET A 17 -10.25 23.96 16.63
C MET A 17 -9.35 25.10 17.09
N VAL A 18 -8.07 24.81 17.38
CA VAL A 18 -7.12 25.82 17.82
C VAL A 18 -6.80 26.82 16.70
N ALA A 19 -6.68 26.36 15.46
CA ALA A 19 -6.47 27.24 14.30
C ALA A 19 -7.64 28.20 14.08
N ALA A 20 -8.88 27.73 14.25
CA ALA A 20 -10.08 28.58 14.18
C ALA A 20 -10.08 29.64 15.28
N ALA A 21 -9.78 29.25 16.53
CA ALA A 21 -9.70 30.19 17.64
C ALA A 21 -8.61 31.26 17.47
N ILE A 22 -7.44 30.89 16.93
CA ILE A 22 -6.37 31.84 16.58
C ILE A 22 -6.87 32.84 15.53
N ALA A 23 -7.60 32.38 14.51
CA ALA A 23 -8.15 33.24 13.47
C ALA A 23 -9.17 34.23 14.05
N ASP A 24 -10.06 33.77 14.93
CA ASP A 24 -11.08 34.61 15.58
C ASP A 24 -10.46 35.69 16.48
N LEU A 25 -9.43 35.35 17.26
CA LEU A 25 -8.68 36.33 18.05
C LEU A 25 -7.86 37.28 17.17
N GLY A 26 -7.27 36.75 16.10
CA GLY A 26 -6.53 37.54 15.11
C GLY A 26 -7.40 38.58 14.43
N ALA A 27 -8.67 38.27 14.16
CA ALA A 27 -9.65 39.19 13.59
C ALA A 27 -10.03 40.34 14.55
N GLN A 28 -9.80 40.19 15.86
CA GLN A 28 -10.08 41.23 16.86
C GLN A 28 -8.94 42.24 17.02
N LEU A 29 -7.71 41.87 16.64
CA LEU A 29 -6.53 42.74 16.73
C LEU A 29 -6.69 44.07 15.96
N PRO A 30 -7.20 44.10 14.72
CA PRO A 30 -7.41 45.35 13.98
C PRO A 30 -8.30 46.34 14.73
N SER A 31 -9.37 45.88 15.39
CA SER A 31 -10.26 46.75 16.17
C SER A 31 -9.53 47.39 17.36
N ALA A 32 -8.70 46.61 18.07
CA ALA A 32 -7.86 47.14 19.15
C ALA A 32 -6.84 48.16 18.63
N SER A 33 -6.18 47.88 17.48
CA SER A 33 -5.24 48.81 16.84
C SER A 33 -5.93 50.11 16.39
N THR A 34 -7.15 50.04 15.85
CA THR A 34 -7.94 51.23 15.51
C THR A 34 -8.28 52.05 16.75
N ARG A 35 -8.69 51.42 17.85
CA ARG A 35 -8.95 52.11 19.13
C ARG A 35 -7.70 52.83 19.64
N ILE A 36 -6.54 52.16 19.63
CA ILE A 36 -5.25 52.76 20.00
C ILE A 36 -4.93 53.98 19.12
N ALA A 37 -5.09 53.86 17.80
CA ALA A 37 -4.84 54.95 16.87
C ALA A 37 -5.78 56.14 17.12
N SER A 38 -7.07 55.88 17.34
CA SER A 38 -8.06 56.92 17.63
C SER A 38 -7.80 57.64 18.95
N ALA A 39 -7.44 56.92 20.01
CA ALA A 39 -7.13 57.50 21.31
C ALA A 39 -5.84 58.35 21.25
N ARG A 40 -4.82 57.89 20.51
CA ARG A 40 -3.60 58.68 20.25
C ARG A 40 -3.87 59.95 19.46
N ALA A 41 -4.75 59.89 18.46
CA ALA A 41 -5.13 61.06 17.68
C ALA A 41 -5.88 62.09 18.54
N ALA A 42 -6.80 61.64 19.41
CA ALA A 42 -7.50 62.51 20.35
C ALA A 42 -6.52 63.22 21.31
N LEU A 43 -5.59 62.46 21.91
CA LEU A 43 -4.52 63.01 22.75
C LEU A 43 -3.53 63.92 22.00
N GLY A 44 -3.56 63.97 20.67
CA GLY A 44 -2.78 64.93 19.88
C GLY A 44 -3.39 66.34 19.85
N ASN A 45 -4.69 66.47 20.12
CA ASN A 45 -5.45 67.72 20.06
C ASN A 45 -5.67 68.34 21.45
N VAL A 46 -4.68 68.24 22.34
CA VAL A 46 -4.78 68.63 23.77
C VAL A 46 -5.23 70.08 23.97
N ALA A 47 -4.88 70.99 23.03
CA ALA A 47 -5.19 72.41 23.14
C ALA A 47 -6.70 72.72 23.18
N ASP A 48 -7.54 71.83 22.65
CA ASP A 48 -8.99 71.98 22.57
C ASP A 48 -9.74 71.10 23.60
N MET A 49 -9.01 70.35 24.44
CA MET A 49 -9.59 69.40 25.38
C MET A 49 -9.61 69.97 26.80
N SER A 50 -10.70 69.73 27.51
CA SER A 50 -10.74 69.87 28.97
C SER A 50 -9.90 68.79 29.67
N ASP A 51 -9.48 69.04 30.91
CA ASP A 51 -8.72 68.08 31.71
C ASP A 51 -9.47 66.73 31.86
N ASP A 52 -10.79 66.77 31.97
CA ASP A 52 -11.65 65.57 32.05
C ASP A 52 -11.62 64.77 30.75
N GLU A 53 -11.66 65.44 29.59
CA GLU A 53 -11.57 64.80 28.27
C GLU A 53 -10.18 64.19 28.05
N HIS A 54 -9.12 64.87 28.50
CA HIS A 54 -7.76 64.34 28.43
C HIS A 54 -7.62 63.06 29.27
N ALA A 55 -8.09 63.10 30.52
CA ALA A 55 -8.09 61.94 31.41
C ALA A 55 -8.88 60.75 30.84
N ALA A 56 -10.03 61.02 30.18
CA ALA A 56 -10.82 60.00 29.52
C ALA A 56 -10.07 59.37 28.32
N ALA A 57 -9.40 60.18 27.49
CA ALA A 57 -8.64 59.69 26.34
C ALA A 57 -7.42 58.85 26.76
N ASP A 58 -6.71 59.24 27.82
CA ASP A 58 -5.63 58.45 28.42
C ASP A 58 -6.13 57.10 28.96
N ALA A 59 -7.28 57.10 29.65
CA ALA A 59 -7.89 55.88 30.15
C ALA A 59 -8.29 54.91 29.02
N GLU A 60 -8.83 55.43 27.92
CA GLU A 60 -9.17 54.64 26.74
C GLU A 60 -7.92 54.08 26.04
N LEU A 61 -6.85 54.87 25.90
CA LEU A 61 -5.58 54.40 25.35
C LEU A 61 -5.00 53.26 26.19
N ALA A 62 -4.95 53.43 27.52
CA ALA A 62 -4.46 52.40 28.43
C ALA A 62 -5.30 51.12 28.35
N THR A 63 -6.63 51.26 28.21
CA THR A 63 -7.55 50.13 28.07
C THR A 63 -7.33 49.39 26.76
N ALA A 64 -7.19 50.11 25.64
CA ALA A 64 -6.97 49.53 24.32
C ALA A 64 -5.61 48.81 24.22
N LEU A 65 -4.54 49.39 24.79
CA LEU A 65 -3.22 48.75 24.85
C LEU A 65 -3.26 47.44 25.66
N ARG A 66 -3.93 47.43 26.83
CA ARG A 66 -4.10 46.19 27.61
C ARG A 66 -4.91 45.13 26.86
N ALA A 67 -5.92 45.54 26.09
CA ALA A 67 -6.70 44.63 25.27
C ALA A 67 -5.82 44.00 24.17
N GLU A 68 -5.02 44.79 23.45
CA GLU A 68 -4.09 44.28 22.43
C GLU A 68 -3.07 43.31 23.03
N VAL A 69 -2.44 43.66 24.15
CA VAL A 69 -1.47 42.78 24.83
C VAL A 69 -2.12 41.45 25.25
N ARG A 70 -3.36 41.47 25.77
CA ARG A 70 -4.08 40.25 26.13
C ARG A 70 -4.38 39.38 24.91
N LEU A 71 -4.86 39.97 23.81
CA LEU A 71 -5.14 39.22 22.58
C LEU A 71 -3.87 38.56 22.04
N ARG A 72 -2.75 39.29 21.98
CA ARG A 72 -1.46 38.73 21.54
C ARG A 72 -0.97 37.62 22.46
N ALA A 73 -1.11 37.78 23.78
CA ALA A 73 -0.74 36.73 24.73
C ALA A 73 -1.61 35.47 24.60
N GLN A 74 -2.92 35.63 24.37
CA GLN A 74 -3.83 34.52 24.10
C GLN A 74 -3.49 33.80 22.80
N ILE A 75 -3.20 34.54 21.72
CA ILE A 75 -2.77 33.96 20.44
C ILE A 75 -1.48 33.15 20.61
N ALA A 76 -0.46 33.72 21.27
CA ALA A 76 0.80 33.02 21.52
C ALA A 76 0.58 31.75 22.38
N HIS A 77 -0.33 31.80 23.35
CA HIS A 77 -0.69 30.61 24.12
C HIS A 77 -1.40 29.56 23.28
N LEU A 78 -2.30 29.95 22.38
CA LEU A 78 -2.96 29.02 21.47
C LEU A 78 -1.99 28.41 20.45
N GLU A 79 -0.94 29.13 20.03
CA GLU A 79 0.10 28.56 19.17
C GLU A 79 0.83 27.40 19.85
N THR A 80 1.16 27.52 21.14
CA THR A 80 1.79 26.40 21.87
C THR A 80 0.82 25.23 22.07
N VAL A 81 -0.47 25.50 22.30
CA VAL A 81 -1.52 24.48 22.36
C VAL A 81 -1.66 23.78 21.01
N ARG A 82 -1.58 24.51 19.89
CA ARG A 82 -1.66 23.96 18.52
C ARG A 82 -0.53 22.97 18.26
N GLU A 83 0.69 23.29 18.68
CA GLU A 83 1.83 22.38 18.55
C GLU A 83 1.63 21.09 19.36
N HIS A 84 1.07 21.21 20.56
CA HIS A 84 0.75 20.06 21.40
C HIS A 84 -0.33 19.18 20.78
N ALA A 85 -1.43 19.78 20.33
CA ALA A 85 -2.51 19.09 19.63
C ALA A 85 -2.00 18.38 18.37
N ALA A 86 -1.10 18.99 17.60
CA ALA A 86 -0.52 18.39 16.40
C ALA A 86 0.31 17.14 16.73
N LYS A 87 1.10 17.17 17.81
CA LYS A 87 1.85 16.00 18.27
C LYS A 87 0.92 14.88 18.72
N GLU A 88 -0.12 15.21 19.49
CA GLU A 88 -1.09 14.24 19.99
C GLU A 88 -1.85 13.57 18.83
N GLU A 89 -2.37 14.35 17.88
CA GLU A 89 -3.05 13.82 16.69
C GLU A 89 -2.13 12.94 15.84
N ALA A 90 -0.87 13.36 15.62
CA ALA A 90 0.10 12.54 14.89
C ALA A 90 0.38 11.21 15.60
N THR A 91 0.50 11.21 16.93
CA THR A 91 0.69 9.97 17.69
C THR A 91 -0.54 9.07 17.69
N ALA A 92 -1.74 9.65 17.74
CA ALA A 92 -2.99 8.91 17.63
C ALA A 92 -3.13 8.25 16.25
N GLN A 93 -2.82 9.00 15.19
CA GLN A 93 -2.82 8.47 13.83
C GLN A 93 -1.81 7.33 13.65
N ALA A 94 -0.57 7.52 14.13
CA ALA A 94 0.46 6.48 14.05
C ALA A 94 0.07 5.19 14.79
N ARG A 95 -0.64 5.29 15.92
CA ARG A 95 -1.16 4.12 16.63
C ARG A 95 -2.25 3.41 15.83
N ALA A 96 -3.21 4.15 15.27
CA ALA A 96 -4.25 3.60 14.43
C ALA A 96 -3.69 2.88 13.19
N ASP A 97 -2.69 3.48 12.53
CA ASP A 97 -2.03 2.88 11.37
C ASP A 97 -1.28 1.60 11.73
N ALA A 98 -0.56 1.59 12.87
CA ALA A 98 0.13 0.40 13.37
C ALA A 98 -0.84 -0.74 13.70
N GLU A 99 -2.00 -0.44 14.28
CA GLU A 99 -3.05 -1.43 14.55
C GLU A 99 -3.66 -1.98 13.26
N ALA A 100 -3.96 -1.12 12.29
CA ALA A 100 -4.44 -1.54 10.98
C ALA A 100 -3.43 -2.45 10.25
N LEU A 101 -2.14 -2.14 10.34
CA LEU A 101 -1.07 -2.97 9.77
C LEU A 101 -0.97 -4.33 10.46
N ARG A 102 -1.05 -4.38 11.81
CA ARG A 102 -1.08 -5.64 12.56
C ARG A 102 -2.27 -6.50 12.18
N ALA A 103 -3.46 -5.90 12.05
CA ALA A 103 -4.67 -6.62 11.65
C ALA A 103 -4.53 -7.22 10.25
N ARG A 104 -3.96 -6.47 9.29
CA ARG A 104 -3.67 -6.96 7.93
C ARG A 104 -2.67 -8.11 7.93
N ALA A 105 -1.59 -8.00 8.71
CA ALA A 105 -0.59 -9.05 8.83
C ALA A 105 -1.18 -10.34 9.43
N ALA A 106 -1.99 -10.23 10.48
CA ALA A 106 -2.68 -11.37 11.09
C ALA A 106 -3.67 -12.03 10.11
N ALA A 107 -4.41 -11.23 9.33
CA ALA A 107 -5.32 -11.77 8.32
C ALA A 107 -4.56 -12.50 7.20
N ALA A 108 -3.42 -11.96 6.74
CA ALA A 108 -2.58 -12.61 5.76
C ALA A 108 -2.00 -13.93 6.29
N GLN A 109 -1.49 -13.94 7.53
CA GLN A 109 -0.97 -15.15 8.16
C GLN A 109 -2.05 -16.22 8.28
N LYS A 110 -3.26 -15.84 8.72
CA LYS A 110 -4.39 -16.77 8.80
C LYS A 110 -4.73 -17.40 7.44
N ARG A 111 -4.70 -16.61 6.35
CA ARG A 111 -4.91 -17.15 5.00
C ARG A 111 -3.82 -18.13 4.61
N VAL A 112 -2.56 -17.80 4.88
CA VAL A 112 -1.46 -18.74 4.68
C VAL A 112 -1.77 -20.02 5.46
N ASP A 113 -1.91 -19.95 6.78
CA ASP A 113 -2.12 -21.10 7.66
C ASP A 113 -3.32 -21.97 7.26
N THR A 114 -4.41 -21.36 6.79
CA THR A 114 -5.65 -22.07 6.43
C THR A 114 -5.63 -22.61 5.00
N GLU A 115 -5.12 -21.84 4.04
CA GLU A 115 -5.28 -22.12 2.61
C GLU A 115 -4.06 -22.86 2.02
N HIS A 116 -2.87 -22.74 2.61
CA HIS A 116 -1.66 -23.32 2.01
C HIS A 116 -1.65 -24.86 2.00
N MET A 117 -1.94 -25.51 3.13
CA MET A 117 -1.88 -26.97 3.23
C MET A 117 -2.88 -27.67 2.29
N PRO A 118 -4.16 -27.25 2.19
CA PRO A 118 -5.08 -27.83 1.22
C PRO A 118 -4.64 -27.66 -0.24
N LEU A 119 -4.01 -26.53 -0.57
CA LEU A 119 -3.50 -26.31 -1.93
C LEU A 119 -2.30 -27.21 -2.24
N ILE A 120 -1.39 -27.40 -1.30
CA ILE A 120 -0.26 -28.33 -1.43
C ILE A 120 -0.78 -29.76 -1.60
N ALA A 121 -1.68 -30.22 -0.71
CA ALA A 121 -2.26 -31.55 -0.80
C ALA A 121 -3.00 -31.78 -2.13
N ARG A 122 -3.73 -30.77 -2.63
CA ARG A 122 -4.39 -30.84 -3.93
C ARG A 122 -3.40 -30.90 -5.08
N TYR A 123 -2.28 -30.18 -4.98
CA TYR A 123 -1.20 -30.23 -5.97
C TYR A 123 -0.55 -31.61 -6.00
N GLU A 124 -0.22 -32.17 -4.83
CA GLU A 124 0.38 -33.50 -4.69
C GLU A 124 -0.52 -34.59 -5.29
N ALA A 125 -1.82 -34.58 -4.97
CA ALA A 125 -2.78 -35.54 -5.55
C ALA A 125 -2.85 -35.44 -7.09
N ARG A 126 -2.78 -34.23 -7.66
CA ARG A 126 -2.73 -34.05 -9.12
C ARG A 126 -1.40 -34.48 -9.72
N ALA A 127 -0.30 -34.31 -9.00
CA ALA A 127 1.01 -34.80 -9.43
C ALA A 127 1.03 -36.34 -9.48
N GLU A 128 0.40 -37.01 -8.52
CA GLU A 128 0.21 -38.47 -8.53
C GLU A 128 -0.61 -38.94 -9.74
N GLU A 129 -1.76 -38.32 -10.00
CA GLU A 129 -2.58 -38.64 -11.19
C GLU A 129 -1.79 -38.47 -12.51
N VAL A 130 -0.99 -37.41 -12.61
CA VAL A 130 -0.14 -37.16 -13.78
C VAL A 130 0.97 -38.21 -13.90
N ALA A 131 1.58 -38.62 -12.78
CA ALA A 131 2.58 -39.68 -12.77
C ALA A 131 2.01 -41.02 -13.21
N GLU A 132 0.79 -41.37 -12.79
CA GLU A 132 0.10 -42.59 -13.25
C GLU A 132 -0.17 -42.56 -14.76
N ILE A 133 -0.65 -41.43 -15.28
CA ILE A 133 -0.88 -41.26 -16.73
C ILE A 133 0.45 -41.39 -17.49
N ALA A 134 1.52 -40.77 -17.00
CA ALA A 134 2.83 -40.85 -17.62
C ALA A 134 3.36 -42.29 -17.65
N ALA A 135 3.22 -43.04 -16.56
CA ALA A 135 3.62 -44.44 -16.48
C ALA A 135 2.82 -45.32 -17.46
N ALA A 136 1.50 -45.08 -17.57
CA ALA A 136 0.65 -45.80 -18.52
C ALA A 136 1.03 -45.52 -19.98
N LEU A 137 1.32 -44.27 -20.32
CA LEU A 137 1.81 -43.91 -21.65
C LEU A 137 3.15 -44.58 -21.96
N GLN A 138 4.09 -44.59 -21.01
CA GLN A 138 5.38 -45.26 -21.18
C GLN A 138 5.24 -46.78 -21.40
N ALA A 139 4.29 -47.42 -20.71
CA ALA A 139 3.99 -48.83 -20.92
C ALA A 139 3.48 -49.11 -22.34
N ILE A 140 2.56 -48.28 -22.83
CA ILE A 140 2.05 -48.36 -24.22
C ILE A 140 3.20 -48.16 -25.23
N GLU A 141 4.07 -47.17 -25.02
CA GLU A 141 5.22 -46.93 -25.88
C GLU A 141 6.16 -48.15 -25.96
N THR A 142 6.40 -48.78 -24.80
CA THR A 142 7.23 -49.99 -24.72
C THR A 142 6.59 -51.14 -25.50
N GLU A 143 5.28 -51.38 -25.29
CA GLU A 143 4.54 -52.43 -25.99
C GLU A 143 4.52 -52.21 -27.52
N VAL A 144 4.33 -50.96 -27.97
CA VAL A 144 4.37 -50.61 -29.40
C VAL A 144 5.76 -50.86 -29.99
N ALA A 145 6.83 -50.51 -29.26
CA ALA A 145 8.21 -50.75 -29.70
C ALA A 145 8.50 -52.26 -29.82
N GLU A 146 8.15 -53.05 -28.80
CA GLU A 146 8.34 -54.51 -28.81
C GLU A 146 7.53 -55.20 -29.93
N THR A 147 6.29 -54.77 -30.14
CA THR A 147 5.43 -55.28 -31.22
C THR A 147 6.02 -54.97 -32.59
N ASN A 148 6.47 -53.74 -32.80
CA ASN A 148 7.10 -53.34 -34.06
C ASN A 148 8.40 -54.09 -34.34
N GLU A 149 9.21 -54.34 -33.31
CA GLU A 149 10.41 -55.18 -33.43
C GLU A 149 10.05 -56.63 -33.79
N ALA A 150 9.01 -57.21 -33.19
CA ALA A 150 8.54 -58.54 -33.52
C ALA A 150 8.04 -58.64 -34.97
N ILE A 151 7.25 -57.65 -35.45
CA ILE A 151 6.79 -57.56 -36.83
C ILE A 151 7.97 -57.45 -37.80
N ALA A 152 8.96 -56.60 -37.48
CA ALA A 152 10.16 -56.45 -38.29
C ALA A 152 10.98 -57.74 -38.38
N ARG A 153 11.13 -58.47 -37.28
CA ARG A 153 11.79 -59.78 -37.26
C ARG A 153 11.04 -60.83 -38.09
N ALA A 154 9.71 -60.89 -37.98
CA ALA A 154 8.88 -61.82 -38.76
C ALA A 154 8.99 -61.55 -40.26
N ARG A 155 8.91 -60.28 -40.68
CA ARG A 155 9.10 -59.86 -42.08
C ARG A 155 10.47 -60.22 -42.64
N LYS A 156 11.52 -60.09 -41.81
CA LYS A 156 12.88 -60.46 -42.21
C LYS A 156 13.04 -61.98 -42.39
N ALA A 157 12.36 -62.78 -41.57
CA ALA A 157 12.40 -64.23 -41.63
C ALA A 157 11.60 -64.80 -42.81
N ASP A 158 10.47 -64.18 -43.17
CA ASP A 158 9.66 -64.57 -44.32
C ASP A 158 9.25 -63.33 -45.15
N PRO A 159 10.07 -62.90 -46.12
CA PRO A 159 9.81 -61.67 -46.87
C PRO A 159 8.65 -61.79 -47.87
N ALA A 160 8.21 -63.01 -48.20
CA ALA A 160 7.09 -63.24 -49.13
C ALA A 160 5.75 -63.43 -48.39
N GLY A 161 5.77 -63.58 -47.07
CA GLY A 161 4.59 -63.75 -46.22
C GLY A 161 3.75 -62.48 -46.05
N SER A 162 2.45 -62.66 -45.77
CA SER A 162 1.56 -61.58 -45.39
C SER A 162 1.74 -61.26 -43.90
N HIS A 163 2.44 -60.17 -43.60
CA HIS A 163 2.69 -59.70 -42.24
C HIS A 163 1.87 -58.44 -41.92
N PRO A 164 1.42 -58.26 -40.67
CA PRO A 164 0.71 -57.05 -40.26
C PRO A 164 1.56 -55.78 -40.46
N GLU A 165 0.89 -54.63 -40.57
CA GLU A 165 1.53 -53.32 -40.62
C GLU A 165 2.16 -52.92 -39.28
N LEU A 166 3.19 -52.07 -39.32
CA LEU A 166 3.79 -51.52 -38.10
C LEU A 166 2.77 -50.66 -37.37
N VAL A 167 2.71 -50.81 -36.06
CA VAL A 167 1.85 -50.03 -35.17
C VAL A 167 2.39 -48.59 -35.12
N ILE A 168 1.53 -47.63 -35.45
CA ILE A 168 1.86 -46.21 -35.43
C ILE A 168 1.66 -45.68 -34.01
N ASP A 169 2.73 -45.18 -33.40
CA ASP A 169 2.65 -44.48 -32.14
C ASP A 169 2.11 -43.05 -32.33
N SER A 170 0.80 -42.91 -32.17
CA SER A 170 0.11 -41.61 -32.23
C SER A 170 0.38 -40.71 -31.01
N THR A 171 1.03 -41.22 -29.97
CA THR A 171 1.36 -40.46 -28.74
C THR A 171 2.67 -39.69 -28.88
N ALA A 172 3.53 -40.04 -29.85
CA ALA A 172 4.77 -39.33 -30.17
C ALA A 172 4.59 -37.81 -30.40
N ARG A 173 3.43 -37.38 -30.92
CA ARG A 173 3.11 -35.96 -31.15
C ARG A 173 2.95 -35.13 -29.87
N PHE A 174 2.76 -35.78 -28.73
CA PHE A 174 2.60 -35.15 -27.42
C PHE A 174 3.88 -35.15 -26.60
N ARG A 175 4.96 -35.75 -27.12
CA ARG A 175 6.28 -35.61 -26.53
C ARG A 175 6.71 -34.16 -26.73
N THR A 176 6.90 -33.43 -25.64
CA THR A 176 7.75 -32.25 -25.67
C THR A 176 9.14 -32.76 -26.06
N GLU A 177 9.62 -32.37 -27.24
CA GLU A 177 11.03 -32.55 -27.59
C GLU A 177 11.89 -32.16 -26.38
N ASP A 178 12.93 -32.94 -26.11
CA ASP A 178 13.92 -32.66 -25.08
C ASP A 178 14.46 -31.23 -25.32
N ASP A 179 13.94 -30.24 -24.57
CA ASP A 179 14.24 -28.81 -24.74
C ASP A 179 15.73 -28.52 -24.48
N SER A 180 16.49 -29.53 -24.01
CA SER A 180 17.95 -29.54 -23.91
C SER A 180 18.67 -29.51 -25.27
N ALA A 181 18.00 -29.90 -26.36
CA ALA A 181 18.54 -29.86 -27.73
C ALA A 181 18.24 -28.56 -28.48
N ARG A 182 17.36 -27.68 -27.95
CA ARG A 182 17.20 -26.34 -28.49
C ARG A 182 18.35 -25.48 -28.00
N GLU A 183 19.32 -25.22 -28.88
CA GLU A 183 20.28 -24.14 -28.66
C GLU A 183 19.51 -22.88 -28.20
N PRO A 184 19.93 -22.24 -27.09
CA PRO A 184 19.25 -21.06 -26.60
C PRO A 184 19.37 -19.98 -27.67
N LYS A 185 18.30 -19.80 -28.44
CA LYS A 185 18.18 -18.72 -29.42
C LYS A 185 18.42 -17.41 -28.66
N ASP A 186 19.48 -16.70 -29.03
CA ASP A 186 19.97 -15.46 -28.45
C ASP A 186 18.85 -14.40 -28.33
N TRP A 187 18.05 -14.48 -27.28
CA TRP A 187 17.25 -13.37 -26.80
C TRP A 187 18.19 -12.48 -25.99
N ARG A 188 18.94 -11.61 -26.69
CA ARG A 188 19.72 -10.53 -26.09
C ARG A 188 18.88 -9.82 -25.03
N ARG A 189 19.15 -10.09 -23.74
CA ARG A 189 18.62 -9.28 -22.64
C ARG A 189 19.49 -8.03 -22.47
N PRO A 190 18.90 -6.85 -22.20
CA PRO A 190 19.64 -5.69 -21.75
C PRO A 190 20.24 -5.99 -20.37
N ARG A 191 21.53 -5.66 -20.19
CA ARG A 191 22.23 -5.77 -18.91
C ARG A 191 21.60 -4.80 -17.91
N GLY A 192 21.30 -5.30 -16.70
CA GLY A 192 21.02 -4.45 -15.55
C GLY A 192 19.78 -4.83 -14.75
N ARG A 193 19.78 -6.00 -14.13
CA ARG A 193 19.13 -6.26 -12.84
C ARG A 193 19.59 -7.61 -12.32
N THR A 194 20.24 -7.59 -11.17
CA THR A 194 20.59 -8.75 -10.36
C THR A 194 19.31 -9.52 -10.03
N LEU A 195 19.19 -10.73 -10.56
CA LEU A 195 18.23 -11.72 -10.10
C LEU A 195 19.01 -12.87 -9.45
N LEU A 196 18.47 -13.28 -8.31
CA LEU A 196 18.88 -14.38 -7.43
C LEU A 196 19.16 -15.69 -8.19
N PRO A 197 19.95 -16.62 -7.61
CA PRO A 197 20.39 -17.83 -8.29
C PRO A 197 19.22 -18.72 -8.76
N PRO A 198 19.40 -19.48 -9.85
CA PRO A 198 18.33 -20.28 -10.43
C PRO A 198 17.97 -21.43 -9.49
N THR A 199 16.72 -21.45 -9.05
CA THR A 199 16.08 -22.66 -8.52
C THR A 199 16.02 -23.69 -9.65
N TYR A 200 16.93 -24.66 -9.62
CA TYR A 200 16.78 -25.89 -10.37
C TYR A 200 15.61 -26.68 -9.79
N GLY A 201 14.49 -26.68 -10.49
CA GLY A 201 13.29 -27.42 -10.12
C GLY A 201 12.21 -27.19 -11.16
N LEU A 202 11.88 -28.25 -11.90
CA LEU A 202 10.67 -28.46 -12.71
C LEU A 202 10.01 -27.19 -13.27
N SER A 203 10.43 -26.81 -14.47
CA SER A 203 9.70 -25.86 -15.32
C SER A 203 8.33 -26.45 -15.67
N LEU A 204 7.30 -26.13 -14.87
CA LEU A 204 5.92 -26.29 -15.30
C LEU A 204 5.71 -25.50 -16.61
N PRO A 205 4.89 -26.01 -17.56
CA PRO A 205 4.60 -25.28 -18.79
C PRO A 205 4.09 -23.88 -18.45
N ALA A 206 4.54 -22.89 -19.22
CA ALA A 206 4.22 -21.48 -19.02
C ALA A 206 2.70 -21.23 -19.10
N ALA A 207 1.98 -21.49 -18.01
CA ALA A 207 0.70 -20.88 -17.76
C ALA A 207 0.98 -19.38 -17.68
N ARG A 208 0.53 -18.64 -18.70
CA ARG A 208 0.42 -17.18 -18.65
C ARG A 208 -0.57 -16.84 -17.54
N ILE A 209 -0.11 -16.89 -16.30
CA ILE A 209 -0.76 -16.25 -15.17
C ILE A 209 -0.37 -14.78 -15.34
N ASP A 210 -1.25 -14.05 -16.02
CA ASP A 210 -1.13 -12.60 -16.14
C ASP A 210 -1.18 -12.02 -14.71
N ALA A 211 -0.03 -11.63 -14.18
CA ALA A 211 0.12 -11.16 -12.80
C ALA A 211 -0.73 -9.91 -12.51
N ALA A 212 -1.25 -9.25 -13.55
CA ALA A 212 -2.21 -8.16 -13.44
C ALA A 212 -3.60 -8.60 -12.93
N ALA A 213 -3.95 -9.89 -13.01
CA ALA A 213 -5.26 -10.38 -12.57
C ALA A 213 -5.34 -10.69 -11.07
N PHE A 214 -4.22 -10.80 -10.36
CA PHE A 214 -4.20 -11.26 -8.96
C PHE A 214 -4.16 -10.13 -7.91
N TRP A 215 -3.83 -8.90 -8.32
CA TRP A 215 -3.76 -7.75 -7.41
C TRP A 215 -4.78 -6.69 -7.81
N PRO A 216 -5.85 -6.45 -7.03
CA PRO A 216 -6.72 -5.32 -7.27
C PRO A 216 -5.92 -4.03 -7.04
N ARG A 217 -5.74 -3.23 -8.10
CA ARG A 217 -5.23 -1.85 -7.96
C ARG A 217 -6.20 -1.10 -7.07
N THR A 218 -5.76 -0.72 -5.87
CA THR A 218 -6.45 0.30 -5.09
C THR A 218 -6.41 1.60 -5.91
N ALA A 219 -7.58 2.09 -6.28
CA ALA A 219 -7.74 3.37 -6.96
C ALA A 219 -7.13 4.51 -6.11
N GLN A 220 -6.29 5.31 -6.74
CA GLN A 220 -6.02 6.71 -6.38
C GLN A 220 -6.63 7.58 -7.47
#